data_AF-A0A7Z9KVR6-F1
#
_entry.id   AF-A0A7Z9KVR6-F1
#
_cell.length_a   1.000
_cell.length_b   1.000
_cell.length_c   1.000
_cell.angle_alpha   90.00
_cell.angle_beta   90.00
_cell.angle_gamma   90.00
#
_symmetry.space_group_name_H-M   'P 1'
#
loop_
_entity.id
_entity.type
_entity.pdbx_description
1 polymer ?
#
loop_
_entity_poly.entity_id
_entity_poly.type
_entity_poly.pdbx_seq_one_letter_code
_entity_poly.pdbx_strand_id
1 'polypeptide(L)'
;ADAVADKGQAQDVARNLEYSTLILAGLKRLKRRRRNLEKVGGKRAEKSISGLENKLAGYLQEIGFTRNAGVSCCQRVQMVCDRLSEYINREDQGRASRLVGAKFSNIRTFNTQLHRRLAKVFQRRQELIEANLRLVVSIAKRYRHLGLPFSDLIQEGNIGLMKAVERFDPRKGYRFSTYATWWIRQAITRAAADQGRTIRVPVHAVEIINKLSRSFRVLRNELRREPTLEEVSKHVNLSMEEVDWYQSLLSDPVSLEMPVGQDGTRTLKEILQCNSTISASEIIGRQHLSSSLKSSLSMLKPKEEKVLRLRYGLGNDITHTLEEIGKSFPLTRERIRQIEAAALKKLRKW
;
A
#
# COMPACT_ATOMS: atom_id res chain seq x y z
N ALA A 1 22.58 23.18 -29.98
CA ALA A 1 23.56 22.10 -29.73
C ALA A 1 22.95 20.98 -28.87
N ASP A 2 22.29 21.30 -27.76
CA ASP A 2 21.74 20.30 -26.81
C ASP A 2 20.65 19.38 -27.39
N ALA A 3 19.81 19.86 -28.32
CA ALA A 3 18.74 19.05 -28.93
C ALA A 3 19.24 17.94 -29.89
N VAL A 4 20.47 18.06 -30.39
CA VAL A 4 21.09 17.05 -31.28
C VAL A 4 21.77 15.96 -30.44
N ALA A 5 22.36 16.34 -29.29
CA ALA A 5 22.91 15.40 -28.32
C ALA A 5 21.81 14.51 -27.70
N ASP A 6 20.67 15.10 -27.35
CA ASP A 6 19.52 14.39 -26.74
C ASP A 6 18.90 13.36 -27.72
N LYS A 7 18.81 13.70 -29.01
CA LYS A 7 18.36 12.77 -30.06
C LYS A 7 19.32 11.61 -30.31
N GLY A 8 20.64 11.87 -30.32
CA GLY A 8 21.65 10.84 -30.53
C GLY A 8 21.73 9.84 -29.38
N GLN A 9 21.70 10.34 -28.14
CA GLN A 9 21.71 9.49 -26.94
C GLN A 9 20.43 8.64 -26.82
N ALA A 10 19.28 9.22 -27.15
CA ALA A 10 18.00 8.52 -27.07
C ALA A 10 17.79 7.53 -28.24
N GLN A 11 18.36 7.79 -29.42
CA GLN A 11 18.43 6.79 -30.51
C GLN A 11 19.34 5.60 -30.16
N ASP A 12 20.45 5.82 -29.45
CA ASP A 12 21.33 4.75 -28.99
C ASP A 12 20.66 3.90 -27.88
N VAL A 13 19.90 4.51 -26.98
CA VAL A 13 19.06 3.77 -26.01
C VAL A 13 17.98 2.95 -26.75
N ALA A 14 17.38 3.52 -27.80
CA ALA A 14 16.37 2.83 -28.61
C ALA A 14 16.94 1.67 -29.46
N ARG A 15 18.18 1.79 -29.96
CA ARG A 15 18.92 0.69 -30.62
C ARG A 15 19.35 -0.40 -29.63
N ASN A 16 19.66 -0.05 -28.39
CA ASN A 16 19.94 -1.04 -27.34
C ASN A 16 18.66 -1.76 -26.87
N LEU A 17 17.50 -1.09 -26.89
CA LEU A 17 16.18 -1.70 -26.70
C LEU A 17 15.81 -2.67 -27.84
N GLU A 18 16.32 -2.49 -29.06
CA GLU A 18 16.13 -3.46 -30.15
C GLU A 18 16.75 -4.83 -29.84
N TYR A 19 17.73 -4.94 -28.93
CA TYR A 19 18.20 -6.26 -28.46
C TYR A 19 17.23 -6.94 -27.49
N SER A 20 16.42 -6.18 -26.74
CA SER A 20 15.26 -6.76 -26.03
C SER A 20 14.22 -7.28 -27.03
N THR A 21 14.14 -6.65 -28.21
CA THR A 21 13.31 -7.16 -29.31
C THR A 21 13.89 -8.42 -29.96
N LEU A 22 15.19 -8.72 -29.85
CA LEU A 22 15.78 -9.99 -30.28
C LEU A 22 15.41 -11.15 -29.34
N ILE A 23 15.34 -10.91 -28.03
CA ILE A 23 14.80 -11.89 -27.05
C ILE A 23 13.29 -12.09 -27.29
N LEU A 24 12.54 -11.00 -27.51
CA LEU A 24 11.15 -11.08 -27.95
C LEU A 24 10.99 -11.69 -29.35
N ALA A 25 11.98 -11.59 -30.24
CA ALA A 25 11.99 -12.20 -31.57
C ALA A 25 12.27 -13.71 -31.46
N GLY A 26 13.06 -14.14 -30.48
CA GLY A 26 13.18 -15.55 -30.07
C GLY A 26 11.86 -16.10 -29.57
N LEU A 27 11.16 -15.36 -28.70
CA LEU A 27 9.81 -15.70 -28.24
C LEU A 27 8.76 -15.66 -29.38
N LYS A 28 8.86 -14.71 -30.32
CA LYS A 28 8.00 -14.64 -31.53
C LYS A 28 8.30 -15.78 -32.51
N ARG A 29 9.55 -16.20 -32.69
CA ARG A 29 9.94 -17.38 -33.49
C ARG A 29 9.36 -18.64 -32.88
N LEU A 30 9.44 -18.79 -31.55
CA LEU A 30 8.83 -19.92 -30.84
C LEU A 30 7.30 -19.92 -30.98
N LYS A 31 6.64 -18.75 -30.89
CA LYS A 31 5.19 -18.61 -31.18
C LYS A 31 4.83 -18.91 -32.65
N ARG A 32 5.66 -18.52 -33.62
CA ARG A 32 5.47 -18.84 -35.04
C ARG A 32 5.62 -20.35 -35.29
N ARG A 33 6.63 -20.97 -34.67
CA ARG A 33 6.88 -22.42 -34.76
C ARG A 33 5.75 -23.23 -34.12
N ARG A 34 5.17 -22.75 -33.02
CA ARG A 34 3.93 -23.28 -32.44
C ARG A 34 2.75 -23.21 -33.41
N ARG A 35 2.46 -22.03 -34.00
CA ARG A 35 1.37 -21.87 -34.98
C ARG A 35 1.54 -22.76 -36.21
N ASN A 36 2.77 -22.97 -36.67
CA ASN A 36 3.05 -23.87 -37.78
C ASN A 36 2.87 -25.35 -37.40
N LEU A 37 3.12 -25.73 -36.14
CA LEU A 37 2.88 -27.09 -35.64
C LEU A 37 1.41 -27.37 -35.35
N GLU A 38 0.63 -26.37 -34.89
CA GLU A 38 -0.83 -26.45 -34.73
C GLU A 38 -1.54 -26.72 -36.08
N LYS A 39 -0.99 -26.20 -37.19
CA LYS A 39 -1.52 -26.45 -38.54
C LYS A 39 -1.26 -27.85 -39.10
N VAL A 40 -0.30 -28.60 -38.54
CA VAL A 40 0.14 -29.89 -39.08
C VAL A 40 -0.62 -31.09 -38.46
N GLY A 41 -1.53 -30.84 -37.51
CA GLY A 41 -2.58 -31.79 -37.09
C GLY A 41 -2.16 -33.25 -36.88
N GLY A 42 -1.82 -33.63 -35.65
CA GLY A 42 -1.59 -35.04 -35.30
C GLY A 42 -1.05 -35.24 -33.89
N LYS A 43 -1.21 -36.46 -33.32
CA LYS A 43 -0.80 -36.80 -31.94
C LYS A 43 0.69 -36.53 -31.65
N ARG A 44 1.57 -36.60 -32.66
CA ARG A 44 3.00 -36.22 -32.55
C ARG A 44 3.22 -34.70 -32.47
N ALA A 45 2.39 -33.93 -33.17
CA ALA A 45 2.41 -32.47 -33.11
C ALA A 45 1.89 -31.98 -31.74
N GLU A 46 0.83 -32.58 -31.21
CA GLU A 46 0.31 -32.27 -29.85
C GLU A 46 1.33 -32.53 -28.75
N LYS A 47 2.05 -33.66 -28.79
CA LYS A 47 3.14 -33.97 -27.84
C LYS A 47 4.31 -33.00 -27.96
N SER A 48 4.57 -32.50 -29.16
CA SER A 48 5.62 -31.50 -29.42
C SER A 48 5.18 -30.10 -29.01
N ILE A 49 3.90 -29.77 -29.15
CA ILE A 49 3.29 -28.53 -28.68
C ILE A 49 3.27 -28.49 -27.15
N SER A 50 2.85 -29.57 -26.48
CA SER A 50 2.88 -29.63 -25.00
C SER A 50 4.31 -29.58 -24.45
N GLY A 51 5.28 -30.20 -25.15
CA GLY A 51 6.70 -30.08 -24.82
C GLY A 51 7.25 -28.65 -25.02
N LEU A 52 6.76 -27.93 -26.03
CA LEU A 52 7.10 -26.52 -26.25
C LEU A 52 6.39 -25.60 -25.25
N GLU A 53 5.17 -25.91 -24.84
CA GLU A 53 4.42 -25.20 -23.82
C GLU A 53 5.04 -25.39 -22.44
N ASN A 54 5.48 -26.59 -22.08
CA ASN A 54 6.23 -26.84 -20.84
C ASN A 54 7.61 -26.20 -20.86
N LYS A 55 8.28 -26.13 -22.02
CA LYS A 55 9.54 -25.37 -22.16
C LYS A 55 9.29 -23.87 -22.04
N LEU A 56 8.31 -23.31 -22.75
CA LEU A 56 7.94 -21.89 -22.66
C LEU A 56 7.44 -21.52 -21.26
N ALA A 57 6.62 -22.36 -20.63
CA ALA A 57 6.15 -22.19 -19.27
C ALA A 57 7.31 -22.31 -18.29
N GLY A 58 8.22 -23.26 -18.46
CA GLY A 58 9.46 -23.38 -17.69
C GLY A 58 10.35 -22.15 -17.84
N TYR A 59 10.59 -21.66 -19.05
CA TYR A 59 11.34 -20.41 -19.28
C TYR A 59 10.63 -19.20 -18.67
N LEU A 60 9.29 -19.11 -18.75
CA LEU A 60 8.54 -18.01 -18.17
C LEU A 60 8.42 -18.10 -16.63
N GLN A 61 8.30 -19.29 -16.05
CA GLN A 61 8.31 -19.51 -14.60
C GLN A 61 9.69 -19.34 -14.00
N GLU A 62 10.73 -19.91 -14.62
CA GLU A 62 12.11 -19.76 -14.18
C GLU A 62 12.54 -18.29 -14.27
N ILE A 63 12.12 -17.52 -15.29
CA ILE A 63 12.38 -16.07 -15.39
C ILE A 63 11.49 -15.23 -14.46
N GLY A 64 10.52 -15.81 -13.73
CA GLY A 64 9.62 -15.07 -12.84
C GLY A 64 8.62 -14.16 -13.60
N PHE A 65 8.23 -14.57 -14.80
CA PHE A 65 7.36 -13.81 -15.71
C PHE A 65 5.89 -13.88 -15.26
N THR A 66 5.52 -13.12 -14.24
CA THR A 66 4.13 -12.72 -14.07
C THR A 66 3.86 -11.52 -14.99
N ARG A 67 2.78 -11.57 -15.77
CA ARG A 67 2.37 -10.54 -16.75
C ARG A 67 2.18 -9.13 -16.16
N ASN A 68 2.23 -8.98 -14.83
CA ASN A 68 1.78 -7.80 -14.10
C ASN A 68 2.86 -7.11 -13.25
N ALA A 69 4.13 -7.54 -13.29
CA ALA A 69 5.17 -6.85 -12.53
C ALA A 69 5.57 -5.57 -13.27
N GLY A 70 5.25 -4.40 -12.69
CA GLY A 70 5.62 -3.06 -13.18
C GLY A 70 7.13 -2.76 -13.17
N VAL A 71 7.96 -3.76 -13.43
CA VAL A 71 9.43 -3.72 -13.42
C VAL A 71 9.93 -3.35 -14.81
N SER A 72 10.81 -2.35 -14.87
CA SER A 72 11.39 -1.83 -16.11
C SER A 72 12.07 -2.94 -16.92
N CYS A 73 12.07 -2.82 -18.26
CA CYS A 73 12.76 -3.77 -19.14
C CYS A 73 14.25 -3.91 -18.77
N CYS A 74 14.89 -2.84 -18.31
CA CYS A 74 16.31 -2.86 -17.90
C CYS A 74 16.53 -3.68 -16.62
N GLN A 75 15.67 -3.52 -15.60
CA GLN A 75 15.74 -4.33 -14.38
C GLN A 75 15.48 -5.82 -14.66
N ARG A 76 14.57 -6.13 -15.60
CA ARG A 76 14.33 -7.51 -16.03
C ARG A 76 15.55 -8.12 -16.73
N VAL A 77 16.25 -7.36 -17.56
CA VAL A 77 17.48 -7.83 -18.21
C VAL A 77 18.62 -7.97 -17.19
N GLN A 78 18.71 -7.06 -16.20
CA GLN A 78 19.66 -7.17 -15.10
C GLN A 78 19.48 -8.47 -14.30
N MET A 79 18.24 -8.82 -13.92
CA MET A 79 17.98 -10.07 -13.20
C MET A 79 18.40 -11.32 -13.98
N VAL A 80 18.21 -11.32 -15.31
CA VAL A 80 18.67 -12.42 -16.17
C VAL A 80 20.19 -12.45 -16.23
N CYS A 81 20.86 -11.30 -16.32
CA CYS A 81 22.31 -11.19 -16.27
C CYS A 81 22.88 -11.69 -14.93
N ASP A 82 22.24 -11.35 -13.80
CA ASP A 82 22.69 -11.76 -12.47
C ASP A 82 22.58 -13.28 -12.28
N ARG A 83 21.47 -13.89 -12.73
CA ARG A 83 21.31 -15.35 -12.73
C ARG A 83 22.26 -16.05 -13.69
N LEU A 84 22.49 -15.48 -14.88
CA LEU A 84 23.49 -16.02 -15.81
C LEU A 84 24.89 -15.96 -15.20
N SER A 85 25.23 -14.88 -14.49
CA SER A 85 26.49 -14.80 -13.74
C SER A 85 26.57 -15.87 -12.65
N GLU A 86 25.49 -16.13 -11.91
CA GLU A 86 25.43 -17.21 -10.91
C GLU A 86 25.67 -18.60 -11.54
N TYR A 87 25.04 -18.90 -12.68
CA TYR A 87 25.25 -20.17 -13.39
C TYR A 87 26.64 -20.30 -14.00
N ILE A 88 27.23 -19.20 -14.47
CA ILE A 88 28.60 -19.17 -14.97
C ILE A 88 29.59 -19.42 -13.82
N ASN A 89 29.35 -18.82 -12.64
CA ASN A 89 30.20 -18.99 -11.46
C ASN A 89 30.13 -20.40 -10.87
N ARG A 90 28.99 -21.09 -11.01
CA ARG A 90 28.82 -22.49 -10.62
C ARG A 90 29.28 -23.52 -11.68
N GLU A 91 29.82 -23.06 -12.81
CA GLU A 91 30.18 -23.89 -13.98
C GLU A 91 29.04 -24.80 -14.47
N ASP A 92 27.79 -24.36 -14.28
CA ASP A 92 26.58 -25.14 -14.49
C ASP A 92 26.17 -25.07 -15.99
N GLN A 93 27.00 -25.64 -16.86
CA GLN A 93 26.93 -25.49 -18.33
C GLN A 93 25.58 -25.90 -18.92
N GLY A 94 24.95 -26.93 -18.34
CA GLY A 94 23.65 -27.45 -18.80
C GLY A 94 22.50 -26.47 -18.57
N ARG A 95 22.49 -25.74 -17.45
CA ARG A 95 21.46 -24.75 -17.12
C ARG A 95 21.67 -23.44 -17.88
N ALA A 96 22.91 -22.96 -17.96
CA ALA A 96 23.24 -21.77 -18.74
C ALA A 96 22.93 -21.94 -20.25
N SER A 97 23.27 -23.12 -20.81
CA SER A 97 22.97 -23.46 -22.21
C SER A 97 21.47 -23.60 -22.46
N ARG A 98 20.69 -24.17 -21.52
CA ARG A 98 19.23 -24.17 -21.63
C ARG A 98 18.68 -22.75 -21.61
N LEU A 99 19.15 -21.87 -20.74
CA LEU A 99 18.60 -20.52 -20.58
C LEU A 99 18.77 -19.65 -21.83
N VAL A 100 19.91 -19.75 -22.53
CA VAL A 100 20.27 -18.89 -23.67
C VAL A 100 20.16 -19.61 -25.02
N GLY A 101 20.25 -20.93 -25.05
CA GLY A 101 20.26 -21.74 -26.29
C GLY A 101 21.55 -21.63 -27.10
N ALA A 102 22.69 -21.34 -26.46
CA ALA A 102 23.98 -21.10 -27.10
C ALA A 102 25.12 -21.92 -26.44
N LYS A 103 26.26 -22.08 -27.15
CA LYS A 103 27.46 -22.74 -26.59
C LYS A 103 28.02 -21.94 -25.40
N PHE A 104 28.49 -22.63 -24.37
CA PHE A 104 28.95 -22.04 -23.10
C PHE A 104 30.05 -20.97 -23.26
N SER A 105 30.99 -21.18 -24.19
CA SER A 105 32.04 -20.18 -24.52
C SER A 105 31.46 -18.85 -25.01
N ASN A 106 30.40 -18.90 -25.83
CA ASN A 106 29.72 -17.71 -26.33
C ASN A 106 28.87 -17.03 -25.25
N ILE A 107 28.35 -17.80 -24.28
CA ILE A 107 27.53 -17.28 -23.18
C ILE A 107 28.35 -16.36 -22.27
N ARG A 108 29.60 -16.71 -21.95
CA ARG A 108 30.46 -15.87 -21.09
C ARG A 108 30.75 -14.53 -21.77
N THR A 109 31.16 -14.55 -23.03
CA THR A 109 31.42 -13.34 -23.82
C THR A 109 30.16 -12.47 -23.97
N PHE A 110 29.01 -13.12 -24.23
CA PHE A 110 27.72 -12.44 -24.33
C PHE A 110 27.30 -11.80 -23.01
N ASN A 111 27.47 -12.47 -21.87
CA ASN A 111 27.13 -11.92 -20.56
C ASN A 111 27.99 -10.69 -20.25
N THR A 112 29.31 -10.75 -20.51
CA THR A 112 30.20 -9.60 -20.33
C THR A 112 29.81 -8.42 -21.23
N GLN A 113 29.45 -8.68 -22.49
CA GLN A 113 28.97 -7.63 -23.40
C GLN A 113 27.63 -7.04 -22.94
N LEU A 114 26.71 -7.86 -22.44
CA LEU A 114 25.44 -7.41 -21.87
C LEU A 114 25.65 -6.52 -20.65
N HIS A 115 26.48 -6.93 -19.69
CA HIS A 115 26.83 -6.13 -18.51
C HIS A 115 27.38 -4.75 -18.88
N ARG A 116 28.32 -4.70 -19.85
CA ARG A 116 28.85 -3.43 -20.37
C ARG A 116 27.77 -2.53 -20.97
N ARG A 117 26.85 -3.10 -21.75
CA ARG A 117 25.75 -2.36 -22.37
C ARG A 117 24.74 -1.88 -21.34
N LEU A 118 24.39 -2.70 -20.37
CA LEU A 118 23.51 -2.33 -19.26
C LEU A 118 24.11 -1.20 -18.45
N ALA A 119 25.39 -1.30 -18.07
CA ALA A 119 26.10 -0.24 -17.36
C ALA A 119 26.03 1.10 -18.14
N LYS A 120 26.26 1.06 -19.45
CA LYS A 120 26.14 2.25 -20.31
C LYS A 120 24.70 2.80 -20.34
N VAL A 121 23.68 1.95 -20.39
CA VAL A 121 22.27 2.38 -20.34
C VAL A 121 21.94 3.02 -19.00
N PHE A 122 22.38 2.44 -17.89
CA PHE A 122 22.18 3.01 -16.55
C PHE A 122 22.88 4.37 -16.41
N GLN A 123 24.11 4.49 -16.90
CA GLN A 123 24.84 5.75 -16.90
C GLN A 123 24.10 6.83 -17.68
N ARG A 124 23.66 6.55 -18.91
CA ARG A 124 22.90 7.52 -19.73
C ARG A 124 21.55 7.88 -19.12
N ARG A 125 20.90 6.91 -18.50
CA ARG A 125 19.67 7.15 -17.76
C ARG A 125 19.91 8.12 -16.59
N GLN A 126 20.99 7.93 -15.84
CA GLN A 126 21.35 8.79 -14.72
C GLN A 126 21.66 10.22 -15.19
N GLU A 127 22.48 10.36 -16.24
CA GLU A 127 22.78 11.66 -16.87
C GLU A 127 21.49 12.40 -17.29
N LEU A 128 20.53 11.68 -17.89
CA LEU A 128 19.25 12.27 -18.30
C LEU A 128 18.38 12.70 -17.10
N ILE A 129 18.41 11.95 -16.00
CA ILE A 129 17.70 12.32 -14.77
C ILE A 129 18.33 13.58 -14.16
N GLU A 130 19.65 13.59 -13.99
CA GLU A 130 20.41 14.68 -13.38
C GLU A 130 20.26 16.00 -14.15
N ALA A 131 20.30 15.93 -15.48
CA ALA A 131 20.08 17.09 -16.35
C ALA A 131 18.69 17.73 -16.14
N ASN A 132 17.68 16.97 -15.71
CA ASN A 132 16.29 17.40 -15.61
C ASN A 132 15.81 17.61 -14.16
N LEU A 133 16.67 17.52 -13.14
CA LEU A 133 16.29 17.76 -11.74
C LEU A 133 15.72 19.18 -11.52
N ARG A 134 16.22 20.19 -12.24
CA ARG A 134 15.73 21.58 -12.15
C ARG A 134 14.26 21.70 -12.54
N LEU A 135 13.79 20.88 -13.50
CA LEU A 135 12.39 20.83 -13.91
C LEU A 135 11.51 20.38 -12.75
N VAL A 136 11.92 19.37 -11.99
CA VAL A 136 11.18 18.85 -10.82
C VAL A 136 10.99 19.95 -9.79
N VAL A 137 12.07 20.67 -9.44
CA VAL A 137 12.03 21.79 -8.48
C VAL A 137 11.05 22.87 -8.94
N SER A 138 11.06 23.22 -10.24
CA SER A 138 10.15 24.23 -10.79
C SER A 138 8.67 23.83 -10.70
N ILE A 139 8.37 22.53 -10.82
CA ILE A 139 7.01 21.99 -10.73
C ILE A 139 6.58 21.91 -9.26
N ALA A 140 7.45 21.40 -8.38
CA ALA A 140 7.19 21.21 -6.96
C ALA A 140 6.88 22.52 -6.22
N LYS A 141 7.44 23.66 -6.65
CA LYS A 141 7.17 24.98 -6.06
C LYS A 141 5.67 25.32 -5.99
N ARG A 142 4.86 24.85 -6.95
CA ARG A 142 3.40 25.10 -6.97
C ARG A 142 2.64 24.28 -5.92
N TYR A 143 3.24 23.25 -5.34
CA TYR A 143 2.58 22.28 -4.44
C TYR A 143 3.00 22.43 -2.97
N ARG A 144 3.72 23.51 -2.62
CA ARG A 144 4.22 23.75 -1.24
C ARG A 144 3.12 23.85 -0.17
N HIS A 145 1.90 24.17 -0.56
CA HIS A 145 0.77 24.39 0.35
C HIS A 145 0.02 23.10 0.73
N LEU A 146 0.40 21.93 0.22
CA LEU A 146 -0.32 20.66 0.46
C LEU A 146 0.16 19.91 1.73
N GLY A 147 0.77 20.59 2.70
CA GLY A 147 1.13 20.01 4.01
C GLY A 147 2.39 19.14 4.03
N LEU A 148 2.96 18.78 2.87
CA LEU A 148 4.20 18.01 2.79
C LEU A 148 5.44 18.93 2.71
N PRO A 149 6.56 18.59 3.38
CA PRO A 149 7.82 19.34 3.26
C PRO A 149 8.29 19.49 1.81
N PHE A 150 8.94 20.62 1.51
CA PHE A 150 9.37 20.92 0.15
C PHE A 150 10.43 19.94 -0.38
N SER A 151 11.33 19.46 0.47
CA SER A 151 12.27 18.39 0.16
C SER A 151 11.56 17.12 -0.33
N ASP A 152 10.48 16.76 0.35
CA ASP A 152 9.79 15.49 0.14
C ASP A 152 8.96 15.57 -1.14
N LEU A 153 8.33 16.71 -1.42
CA LEU A 153 7.71 17.00 -2.72
C LEU A 153 8.71 16.89 -3.88
N ILE A 154 9.95 17.35 -3.69
CA ILE A 154 11.00 17.21 -4.70
C ILE A 154 11.38 15.74 -4.88
N GLN A 155 11.55 14.97 -3.80
CA GLN A 155 11.91 13.57 -3.91
C GLN A 155 10.84 12.73 -4.59
N GLU A 156 9.57 12.94 -4.24
CA GLU A 156 8.44 12.28 -4.90
C GLU A 156 8.34 12.71 -6.37
N GLY A 157 8.61 13.97 -6.66
CA GLY A 157 8.76 14.47 -8.02
C GLY A 157 9.91 13.80 -8.80
N ASN A 158 11.05 13.55 -8.15
CA ASN A 158 12.20 12.84 -8.73
C ASN A 158 11.84 11.39 -9.05
N ILE A 159 11.09 10.71 -8.18
CA ILE A 159 10.54 9.37 -8.46
C ILE A 159 9.62 9.41 -9.69
N GLY A 160 8.80 10.46 -9.81
CA GLY A 160 7.99 10.71 -11.01
C GLY A 160 8.83 10.90 -12.27
N LEU A 161 9.91 11.70 -12.20
CA LEU A 161 10.85 11.90 -13.31
C LEU A 161 11.53 10.60 -13.73
N MET A 162 11.97 9.77 -12.77
CA MET A 162 12.56 8.46 -13.05
C MET A 162 11.61 7.56 -13.83
N LYS A 163 10.31 7.54 -13.46
CA LYS A 163 9.27 6.80 -14.19
C LYS A 163 9.03 7.37 -15.59
N ALA A 164 9.13 8.69 -15.76
CA ALA A 164 9.05 9.32 -17.07
C ALA A 164 10.19 8.85 -17.98
N VAL A 165 11.43 8.89 -17.50
CA VAL A 165 12.61 8.45 -18.25
C VAL A 165 12.49 6.99 -18.71
N GLU A 166 11.99 6.09 -17.85
CA GLU A 166 11.82 4.68 -18.20
C GLU A 166 10.82 4.43 -19.34
N ARG A 167 9.81 5.29 -19.46
CA ARG A 167 8.68 5.11 -20.40
C ARG A 167 8.74 6.04 -21.60
N PHE A 168 9.74 6.93 -21.65
CA PHE A 168 9.85 7.91 -22.71
C PHE A 168 10.29 7.24 -24.02
N ASP A 169 9.57 7.57 -25.11
CA ASP A 169 9.90 7.11 -26.45
C ASP A 169 10.20 8.32 -27.35
N PRO A 170 11.48 8.57 -27.67
CA PRO A 170 11.92 9.69 -28.50
C PRO A 170 11.38 9.62 -29.93
N ARG A 171 11.02 8.42 -30.41
CA ARG A 171 10.54 8.21 -31.79
C ARG A 171 9.20 8.88 -32.05
N LYS A 172 8.43 9.17 -30.98
CA LYS A 172 7.13 9.84 -31.05
C LYS A 172 7.22 11.36 -31.28
N GLY A 173 8.41 11.96 -31.23
CA GLY A 173 8.64 13.37 -31.56
C GLY A 173 8.20 14.38 -30.48
N TYR A 174 7.71 13.93 -29.32
CA TYR A 174 7.37 14.82 -28.21
C TYR A 174 8.61 15.26 -27.43
N ARG A 175 8.61 16.52 -26.95
CA ARG A 175 9.64 17.03 -26.04
C ARG A 175 9.60 16.30 -24.70
N PHE A 176 10.76 15.90 -24.19
CA PHE A 176 10.86 15.17 -22.92
C PHE A 176 10.27 15.95 -21.74
N SER A 177 10.55 17.26 -21.64
CA SER A 177 10.05 18.11 -20.55
C SER A 177 8.52 18.15 -20.46
N THR A 178 7.82 18.22 -21.60
CA THR A 178 6.36 18.19 -21.66
C THR A 178 5.81 16.87 -21.17
N TYR A 179 6.42 15.76 -21.59
CA TYR A 179 6.03 14.42 -21.15
C TYR A 179 6.31 14.19 -19.65
N ALA A 180 7.51 14.55 -19.19
CA ALA A 180 7.95 14.39 -17.81
C ALA A 180 7.09 15.21 -16.83
N THR A 181 6.61 16.39 -17.25
CA THR A 181 5.76 17.25 -16.42
C THR A 181 4.52 16.52 -15.90
N TRP A 182 3.89 15.68 -16.73
CA TRP A 182 2.73 14.89 -16.30
C TRP A 182 3.08 13.87 -15.21
N TRP A 183 4.17 13.12 -15.41
CA TRP A 183 4.64 12.12 -14.45
C TRP A 183 5.09 12.73 -13.12
N ILE A 184 5.80 13.86 -13.17
CA ILE A 184 6.23 14.60 -11.98
C ILE A 184 5.01 15.11 -11.22
N ARG A 185 4.05 15.75 -11.92
CA ARG A 185 2.81 16.24 -11.31
C ARG A 185 2.01 15.12 -10.66
N GLN A 186 1.88 13.98 -11.35
CA GLN A 186 1.14 12.83 -10.85
C GLN A 186 1.77 12.26 -9.58
N ALA A 187 3.10 12.12 -9.55
CA ALA A 187 3.81 11.61 -8.38
C ALA A 187 3.65 12.55 -7.18
N ILE A 188 3.88 13.85 -7.38
CA ILE A 188 3.73 14.87 -6.33
C ILE A 188 2.29 14.92 -5.79
N THR A 189 1.29 14.96 -6.68
CA THR A 189 -0.12 15.05 -6.28
C THR A 189 -0.55 13.81 -5.51
N ARG A 190 -0.09 12.63 -5.94
CA ARG A 190 -0.38 11.37 -5.25
C ARG A 190 0.29 11.32 -3.87
N ALA A 191 1.56 11.67 -3.77
CA ALA A 191 2.28 11.68 -2.50
C ALA A 191 1.66 12.67 -1.50
N ALA A 192 1.30 13.87 -1.98
CA ALA A 192 0.62 14.86 -1.15
C ALA A 192 -0.74 14.35 -0.64
N ALA A 193 -1.51 13.65 -1.47
CA ALA A 193 -2.77 13.03 -1.02
C ALA A 193 -2.55 11.87 -0.04
N ASP A 194 -1.50 11.07 -0.23
CA ASP A 194 -1.23 9.87 0.57
C ASP A 194 -0.56 10.17 1.92
N GLN A 195 0.28 11.22 2.00
CA GLN A 195 1.16 11.52 3.14
C GLN A 195 1.06 12.95 3.67
N GLY A 196 0.42 13.88 2.94
CA GLY A 196 0.40 15.30 3.31
C GLY A 196 -0.48 15.64 4.52
N ARG A 197 -1.22 14.66 5.06
CA ARG A 197 -2.12 14.83 6.20
C ARG A 197 -1.73 13.92 7.34
N THR A 198 -1.89 14.40 8.57
CA THR A 198 -1.66 13.63 9.81
C THR A 198 -2.56 12.40 9.89
N ILE A 199 -3.84 12.56 9.51
CA ILE A 199 -4.80 11.45 9.40
C ILE A 199 -4.90 11.10 7.92
N ARG A 200 -4.52 9.88 7.57
CA ARG A 200 -4.54 9.41 6.18
C ARG A 200 -5.98 9.32 5.67
N VAL A 201 -6.26 10.06 4.60
CA VAL A 201 -7.53 10.02 3.88
C VAL A 201 -7.34 9.28 2.54
N PRO A 202 -8.26 8.40 2.13
CA PRO A 202 -8.18 7.75 0.83
C PRO A 202 -8.17 8.72 -0.35
N VAL A 203 -7.48 8.37 -1.44
CA VAL A 203 -7.31 9.24 -2.63
C VAL A 203 -8.65 9.69 -3.23
N HIS A 204 -9.64 8.80 -3.32
CA HIS A 204 -10.96 9.14 -3.87
C HIS A 204 -11.68 10.22 -3.03
N ALA A 205 -11.53 10.17 -1.71
CA ALA A 205 -12.09 11.18 -0.82
C ALA A 205 -11.38 12.53 -0.99
N VAL A 206 -10.05 12.54 -1.16
CA VAL A 206 -9.28 13.76 -1.47
C VAL A 206 -9.70 14.38 -2.82
N GLU A 207 -10.00 13.57 -3.83
CA GLU A 207 -10.52 14.06 -5.11
C GLU A 207 -11.89 14.72 -4.97
N ILE A 208 -12.79 14.14 -4.18
CA ILE A 208 -14.12 14.70 -3.89
C ILE A 208 -13.99 16.00 -3.10
N ILE A 209 -13.14 16.03 -2.07
CA ILE A 209 -12.85 17.24 -1.28
C ILE A 209 -12.34 18.39 -2.17
N ASN A 210 -11.45 18.10 -3.12
CA ASN A 210 -10.97 19.09 -4.07
C ASN A 210 -12.08 19.56 -5.03
N LYS A 211 -12.98 18.68 -5.46
CA LYS A 211 -14.16 19.04 -6.27
C LYS A 211 -15.12 19.93 -5.49
N LEU A 212 -15.40 19.59 -4.23
CA LEU A 212 -16.20 20.41 -3.33
C LEU A 212 -15.55 21.80 -3.18
N SER A 213 -14.27 21.85 -2.85
CA SER A 213 -13.53 23.12 -2.69
C SER A 213 -13.55 24.00 -3.95
N ARG A 214 -13.51 23.40 -5.15
CA ARG A 214 -13.66 24.14 -6.41
C ARG A 214 -15.08 24.65 -6.59
N SER A 215 -16.08 23.83 -6.30
CA SER A 215 -17.51 24.20 -6.43
C SER A 215 -17.88 25.32 -5.46
N PHE A 216 -17.38 25.25 -4.21
CA PHE A 216 -17.48 26.35 -3.25
C PHE A 216 -16.93 27.67 -3.81
N ARG A 217 -15.76 27.65 -4.47
CA ARG A 217 -15.16 28.85 -5.07
C ARG A 217 -15.98 29.39 -6.25
N VAL A 218 -16.51 28.50 -7.09
CA VAL A 218 -17.36 28.87 -8.24
C VAL A 218 -18.67 29.49 -7.75
N LEU A 219 -19.41 28.80 -6.87
CA LEU A 219 -20.67 29.27 -6.32
C LEU A 219 -20.51 30.57 -5.51
N ARG A 220 -19.42 30.70 -4.75
CA ARG A 220 -19.12 31.94 -4.04
C ARG A 220 -18.94 33.13 -4.98
N ASN A 221 -18.34 32.92 -6.15
CA ASN A 221 -18.17 33.97 -7.15
C ASN A 221 -19.50 34.32 -7.84
N GLU A 222 -20.35 33.34 -8.11
CA GLU A 222 -21.66 33.54 -8.75
C GLU A 222 -22.67 34.21 -7.81
N LEU A 223 -22.77 33.71 -6.57
CA LEU A 223 -23.75 34.17 -5.59
C LEU A 223 -23.30 35.43 -4.82
N ARG A 224 -22.01 35.78 -4.89
CA ARG A 224 -21.37 36.85 -4.09
C ARG A 224 -21.61 36.74 -2.58
N ARG A 225 -21.93 35.53 -2.10
CA ARG A 225 -22.09 35.16 -0.67
C ARG A 225 -21.50 33.78 -0.45
N GLU A 226 -21.39 33.37 0.82
CA GLU A 226 -21.03 31.99 1.13
C GLU A 226 -22.18 31.05 0.70
N PRO A 227 -21.88 30.00 -0.08
CA PRO A 227 -22.89 29.06 -0.55
C PRO A 227 -23.32 28.14 0.59
N THR A 228 -24.60 27.77 0.60
CA THR A 228 -25.16 26.81 1.56
C THR A 228 -24.81 25.38 1.17
N LEU A 229 -24.85 24.44 2.12
CA LEU A 229 -24.57 23.02 1.85
C LEU A 229 -25.55 22.42 0.84
N GLU A 230 -26.80 22.87 0.84
CA GLU A 230 -27.82 22.50 -0.15
C GLU A 230 -27.48 22.95 -1.57
N GLU A 231 -26.89 24.14 -1.73
CA GLU A 231 -26.52 24.66 -3.05
C GLU A 231 -25.30 23.91 -3.61
N VAL A 232 -24.34 23.60 -2.73
CA VAL A 232 -23.15 22.82 -3.10
C VAL A 232 -23.51 21.37 -3.44
N SER A 233 -24.41 20.75 -2.67
CA SER A 233 -24.84 19.38 -2.91
C SER A 233 -25.54 19.24 -4.27
N LYS A 234 -26.42 20.19 -4.62
CA LYS A 234 -27.07 20.28 -5.95
C LYS A 234 -26.06 20.50 -7.08
N HIS A 235 -25.02 21.31 -6.85
CA HIS A 235 -24.01 21.56 -7.87
C HIS A 235 -23.09 20.36 -8.12
N VAL A 236 -22.76 19.58 -7.07
CA VAL A 236 -21.84 18.43 -7.15
C VAL A 236 -22.56 17.09 -7.34
N ASN A 237 -23.89 17.07 -7.27
CA ASN A 237 -24.74 15.88 -7.31
C ASN A 237 -24.37 14.84 -6.23
N LEU A 238 -24.20 15.29 -4.99
CA LEU A 238 -23.96 14.44 -3.82
C LEU A 238 -25.07 14.66 -2.79
N SER A 239 -25.24 13.72 -1.85
CA SER A 239 -26.19 13.92 -0.76
C SER A 239 -25.70 14.99 0.22
N MET A 240 -26.61 15.62 0.95
CA MET A 240 -26.22 16.60 1.99
C MET A 240 -25.36 15.96 3.09
N GLU A 241 -25.71 14.74 3.50
CA GLU A 241 -24.95 13.99 4.51
C GLU A 241 -23.52 13.69 4.05
N GLU A 242 -23.34 13.34 2.77
CA GLU A 242 -22.02 13.12 2.20
C GLU A 242 -21.20 14.42 2.15
N VAL A 243 -21.81 15.53 1.74
CA VAL A 243 -21.13 16.83 1.69
C VAL A 243 -20.68 17.26 3.10
N ASP A 244 -21.54 17.13 4.10
CA ASP A 244 -21.23 17.44 5.49
C ASP A 244 -20.09 16.53 6.02
N TRP A 245 -20.16 15.23 5.72
CA TRP A 245 -19.10 14.29 6.07
C TRP A 245 -17.76 14.65 5.44
N TYR A 246 -17.72 14.93 4.13
CA TYR A 246 -16.49 15.36 3.45
C TYR A 246 -15.97 16.71 3.95
N GLN A 247 -16.87 17.60 4.39
CA GLN A 247 -16.49 18.87 5.01
C GLN A 247 -15.88 18.67 6.39
N SER A 248 -16.40 17.74 7.20
CA SER A 248 -15.81 17.39 8.49
C SER A 248 -14.35 16.91 8.35
N LEU A 249 -14.05 16.21 7.24
CA LEU A 249 -12.71 15.72 6.90
C LEU A 249 -11.76 16.82 6.38
N LEU A 250 -12.25 18.02 6.05
CA LEU A 250 -11.40 19.13 5.64
C LEU A 250 -10.60 19.72 6.80
N SER A 251 -11.08 19.58 8.03
CA SER A 251 -10.47 20.15 9.22
C SER A 251 -9.14 19.48 9.55
N ASP A 252 -8.04 20.23 9.46
CA ASP A 252 -6.73 19.76 9.88
C ASP A 252 -6.66 19.71 11.42
N PRO A 253 -5.98 18.71 12.00
CA PRO A 253 -5.86 18.60 13.45
C PRO A 253 -5.09 19.79 14.02
N VAL A 254 -5.58 20.32 15.14
CA VAL A 254 -4.97 21.44 15.84
C VAL A 254 -3.88 20.93 16.78
N SER A 255 -2.78 21.69 16.91
CA SER A 255 -1.73 21.36 17.87
C SER A 255 -2.23 21.45 19.31
N LEU A 256 -1.91 20.43 20.11
CA LEU A 256 -2.19 20.42 21.55
C LEU A 256 -1.38 21.47 22.33
N GLU A 257 -0.26 21.93 21.76
CA GLU A 257 0.58 22.98 22.32
C GLU A 257 0.14 24.38 21.91
N MET A 258 -0.95 24.51 21.14
CA MET A 258 -1.48 25.82 20.78
C MET A 258 -1.81 26.60 22.07
N PRO A 259 -1.25 27.81 22.26
CA PRO A 259 -1.56 28.64 23.42
C PRO A 259 -3.02 29.10 23.33
N VAL A 260 -3.71 29.10 24.47
CA VAL A 260 -5.12 29.46 24.59
C VAL A 260 -5.27 30.54 25.68
N GLY A 261 -6.06 31.57 25.39
CA GLY A 261 -6.28 32.73 26.28
C GLY A 261 -5.42 33.95 25.90
N GLN A 262 -5.73 35.11 26.47
CA GLN A 262 -5.06 36.38 26.14
C GLN A 262 -3.60 36.43 26.62
N ASP A 263 -3.28 35.75 27.72
CA ASP A 263 -1.94 35.76 28.33
C ASP A 263 -1.00 34.69 27.74
N GLY A 264 -1.50 33.80 26.87
CA GLY A 264 -0.72 32.74 26.23
C GLY A 264 -0.07 31.72 27.19
N THR A 265 -0.41 31.76 28.49
CA THR A 265 0.20 30.93 29.53
C THR A 265 -0.31 29.50 29.55
N ARG A 266 -1.54 29.27 29.08
CA ARG A 266 -2.18 27.95 29.07
C ARG A 266 -2.15 27.34 27.68
N THR A 267 -1.87 26.05 27.61
CA THR A 267 -1.93 25.29 26.35
C THR A 267 -3.29 24.62 26.17
N LEU A 268 -3.68 24.33 24.93
CA LEU A 268 -4.91 23.57 24.63
C LEU A 268 -4.93 22.23 25.39
N LYS A 269 -3.77 21.57 25.51
CA LYS A 269 -3.59 20.32 26.26
C LYS A 269 -4.06 20.42 27.71
N GLU A 270 -3.83 21.55 28.38
CA GLU A 270 -4.21 21.75 29.79
C GLU A 270 -5.72 21.91 29.98
N ILE A 271 -6.43 22.31 28.93
CA ILE A 271 -7.89 22.51 28.96
C ILE A 271 -8.63 21.21 28.71
N LEU A 272 -8.03 20.30 27.93
CA LEU A 272 -8.67 19.04 27.56
C LEU A 272 -8.80 18.12 28.78
N GLN A 273 -10.05 17.81 29.14
CA GLN A 273 -10.36 16.86 30.20
C GLN A 273 -10.14 15.41 29.71
N CYS A 274 -9.47 14.60 30.53
CA CYS A 274 -9.36 13.16 30.29
C CYS A 274 -10.65 12.45 30.73
N ASN A 275 -11.55 12.15 29.79
CA ASN A 275 -12.78 11.39 30.07
C ASN A 275 -12.52 9.90 30.38
N SER A 276 -11.29 9.42 30.24
CA SER A 276 -10.90 8.03 30.48
C SER A 276 -10.57 7.73 31.94
N THR A 277 -10.36 8.75 32.78
CA THR A 277 -10.11 8.54 34.20
C THR A 277 -11.43 8.33 34.92
N ILE A 278 -11.66 7.09 35.34
CA ILE A 278 -12.74 6.73 36.27
C ILE A 278 -12.61 7.62 37.49
N SER A 279 -13.71 8.23 37.93
CA SER A 279 -13.68 9.14 39.08
C SER A 279 -13.24 8.40 40.35
N ALA A 280 -12.57 9.10 41.27
CA ALA A 280 -12.17 8.49 42.55
C ALA A 280 -13.37 7.91 43.32
N SER A 281 -14.54 8.55 43.21
CA SER A 281 -15.81 8.07 43.77
C SER A 281 -16.23 6.72 43.17
N GLU A 282 -16.14 6.55 41.85
CA GLU A 282 -16.44 5.28 41.19
C GLU A 282 -15.42 4.19 41.53
N ILE A 283 -14.14 4.52 41.68
CA ILE A 283 -13.12 3.55 42.11
C ILE A 283 -13.43 3.04 43.53
N ILE A 284 -13.71 3.95 44.46
CA ILE A 284 -14.08 3.60 45.84
C ILE A 284 -15.40 2.82 45.83
N GLY A 285 -16.39 3.22 45.04
CA GLY A 285 -17.66 2.51 44.87
C GLY A 285 -17.46 1.08 44.37
N ARG A 286 -16.59 0.87 43.38
CA ARG A 286 -16.23 -0.48 42.89
C ARG A 286 -15.49 -1.31 43.93
N GLN A 287 -14.57 -0.71 44.69
CA GLN A 287 -13.87 -1.39 45.78
C GLN A 287 -14.83 -1.80 46.90
N HIS A 288 -15.70 -0.88 47.32
CA HIS A 288 -16.72 -1.14 48.31
C HIS A 288 -17.66 -2.26 47.85
N LEU A 289 -18.16 -2.18 46.61
CA LEU A 289 -19.00 -3.22 46.01
C LEU A 289 -18.27 -4.58 45.96
N SER A 290 -16.99 -4.60 45.60
CA SER A 290 -16.18 -5.83 45.62
C SER A 290 -16.01 -6.40 47.02
N SER A 291 -15.77 -5.55 48.03
CA SER A 291 -15.67 -6.00 49.44
C SER A 291 -17.00 -6.50 49.99
N SER A 292 -18.11 -5.81 49.69
CA SER A 292 -19.45 -6.24 50.08
C SER A 292 -19.79 -7.57 49.42
N LEU A 293 -19.52 -7.73 48.12
CA LEU A 293 -19.71 -9.00 47.43
C LEU A 293 -18.88 -10.13 48.05
N LYS A 294 -17.60 -9.90 48.37
CA LYS A 294 -16.75 -10.90 49.04
C LYS A 294 -17.30 -11.29 50.42
N SER A 295 -17.76 -10.32 51.20
CA SER A 295 -18.38 -10.57 52.50
C SER A 295 -19.67 -11.40 52.36
N SER A 296 -20.58 -11.01 51.47
CA SER A 296 -21.82 -11.76 51.22
C SER A 296 -21.57 -13.17 50.69
N LEU A 297 -20.57 -13.36 49.83
CA LEU A 297 -20.18 -14.68 49.32
C LEU A 297 -19.57 -15.58 50.40
N SER A 298 -18.82 -15.02 51.35
CA SER A 298 -18.21 -15.77 52.46
C SER A 298 -19.22 -16.36 53.45
N MET A 299 -20.45 -15.81 53.50
CA MET A 299 -21.54 -16.35 54.31
C MET A 299 -22.22 -17.58 53.68
N LEU A 300 -22.00 -17.82 52.38
CA LEU A 300 -22.54 -19.00 51.70
C LEU A 300 -21.73 -20.26 52.03
N LYS A 301 -22.30 -21.43 51.73
CA LYS A 301 -21.54 -22.67 51.85
C LYS A 301 -20.38 -22.67 50.83
N PRO A 302 -19.21 -23.26 51.14
CA PRO A 302 -18.04 -23.26 50.25
C PRO A 302 -18.32 -23.79 48.83
N LYS A 303 -19.27 -24.73 48.69
CA LYS A 303 -19.73 -25.26 47.39
C LYS A 303 -20.59 -24.26 46.61
N GLU A 304 -21.45 -23.49 47.29
CA GLU A 304 -22.33 -22.48 46.68
C GLU A 304 -21.51 -21.26 46.21
N GLU A 305 -20.58 -20.81 47.05
CA GLU A 305 -19.66 -19.72 46.72
C GLU A 305 -18.80 -20.03 45.49
N LYS A 306 -18.19 -21.21 45.44
CA LYS A 306 -17.29 -21.60 44.34
C LYS A 306 -18.03 -21.74 43.00
N VAL A 307 -19.29 -22.20 43.03
CA VAL A 307 -20.16 -22.24 41.83
C VAL A 307 -20.47 -20.82 41.34
N LEU A 308 -20.81 -19.88 42.21
CA LEU A 308 -21.08 -18.49 41.83
C LEU A 308 -19.82 -17.77 41.31
N ARG A 309 -18.66 -17.97 41.95
CA ARG A 309 -17.39 -17.38 41.50
C ARG A 309 -17.01 -17.84 40.09
N LEU A 310 -17.14 -19.14 39.79
CA LEU A 310 -16.84 -19.69 38.47
C LEU A 310 -17.89 -19.29 37.43
N ARG A 311 -19.16 -19.15 37.81
CA ARG A 311 -20.25 -18.76 36.90
C ARG A 311 -20.12 -17.32 36.42
N TYR A 312 -19.88 -16.40 37.35
CA TYR A 312 -19.83 -14.96 37.09
C TYR A 312 -18.40 -14.40 36.95
N GLY A 313 -17.38 -15.26 37.00
CA GLY A 313 -15.98 -14.87 36.85
C GLY A 313 -15.44 -14.02 38.01
N LEU A 314 -16.05 -14.10 39.19
CA LEU A 314 -15.68 -13.26 40.34
C LEU A 314 -14.29 -13.65 40.86
N GLY A 315 -13.29 -12.83 40.53
CA GLY A 315 -11.89 -12.95 40.95
C GLY A 315 -10.91 -13.36 39.86
N ASN A 316 -11.36 -14.01 38.79
CA ASN A 316 -10.50 -14.50 37.70
C ASN A 316 -10.95 -14.03 36.30
N ASP A 317 -12.01 -13.21 36.20
CA ASP A 317 -12.62 -12.67 34.96
C ASP A 317 -13.05 -13.69 33.90
N ILE A 318 -12.96 -14.99 34.19
CA ILE A 318 -13.37 -16.08 33.31
C ILE A 318 -14.71 -16.63 33.78
N THR A 319 -15.74 -16.50 32.93
CA THR A 319 -17.06 -17.06 33.17
C THR A 319 -17.15 -18.49 32.61
N HIS A 320 -17.64 -19.43 33.41
CA HIS A 320 -17.85 -20.81 33.00
C HIS A 320 -19.32 -21.13 32.70
N THR A 321 -19.53 -22.01 31.72
CA THR A 321 -20.86 -22.56 31.45
C THR A 321 -21.29 -23.54 32.55
N LEU A 322 -22.60 -23.73 32.76
CA LEU A 322 -23.12 -24.68 33.76
C LEU A 322 -22.61 -26.12 33.53
N GLU A 323 -22.31 -26.46 32.28
CA GLU A 323 -21.80 -27.77 31.87
C GLU A 323 -20.31 -27.93 32.20
N GLU A 324 -19.51 -26.88 32.01
CA GLU A 324 -18.10 -26.83 32.45
C GLU A 324 -17.96 -26.88 33.97
N ILE A 325 -18.83 -26.16 34.69
CA ILE A 325 -18.89 -26.25 36.16
C ILE A 325 -19.32 -27.67 36.57
N GLY A 326 -20.18 -28.33 35.80
CA GLY A 326 -20.58 -29.74 35.97
C GLY A 326 -19.42 -30.71 35.97
N LYS A 327 -18.53 -30.51 35.00
CA LYS A 327 -17.32 -31.31 34.85
C LYS A 327 -16.31 -31.12 35.98
N SER A 328 -16.25 -29.92 36.59
CA SER A 328 -15.31 -29.64 37.69
C SER A 328 -15.80 -30.10 39.07
N PHE A 329 -17.12 -30.27 39.28
CA PHE A 329 -17.71 -30.73 40.55
C PHE A 329 -18.30 -32.15 40.53
N PRO A 330 -17.94 -32.98 39.54
CA PRO A 330 -18.70 -34.17 39.12
C PRO A 330 -20.22 -34.14 39.39
N LEU A 331 -20.90 -33.06 38.98
CA LEU A 331 -22.36 -32.91 39.16
C LEU A 331 -23.05 -32.74 37.81
N THR A 332 -24.31 -33.15 37.73
CA THR A 332 -25.15 -32.89 36.56
C THR A 332 -25.38 -31.38 36.40
N ARG A 333 -25.53 -30.93 35.15
CA ARG A 333 -25.84 -29.54 34.79
C ARG A 333 -27.03 -28.99 35.58
N GLU A 334 -28.10 -29.78 35.67
CA GLU A 334 -29.33 -29.39 36.38
C GLU A 334 -29.11 -29.25 37.89
N ARG A 335 -28.22 -30.06 38.47
CA ARG A 335 -27.89 -29.95 39.89
C ARG A 335 -27.15 -28.65 40.20
N ILE A 336 -26.26 -28.18 39.32
CA ILE A 336 -25.56 -26.90 39.50
C ILE A 336 -26.53 -25.73 39.35
N ARG A 337 -27.47 -25.80 38.40
CA ARG A 337 -28.54 -24.80 38.26
C ARG A 337 -29.36 -24.66 39.54
N GLN A 338 -29.70 -25.78 40.19
CA GLN A 338 -30.39 -25.78 41.48
C GLN A 338 -29.55 -25.13 42.60
N ILE A 339 -28.24 -25.42 42.65
CA ILE A 339 -27.31 -24.84 43.63
C ILE A 339 -27.18 -23.32 43.42
N GLU A 340 -27.06 -22.86 42.17
CA GLU A 340 -27.04 -21.44 41.81
C GLU A 340 -28.33 -20.74 42.25
N ALA A 341 -29.49 -21.28 41.89
CA ALA A 341 -30.78 -20.70 42.24
C ALA A 341 -30.99 -20.66 43.77
N ALA A 342 -30.55 -21.68 44.50
CA ALA A 342 -30.60 -21.72 45.95
C ALA A 342 -29.66 -20.67 46.58
N ALA A 343 -28.46 -20.50 46.05
CA ALA A 343 -27.48 -19.51 46.52
C ALA A 343 -27.97 -18.07 46.28
N LEU A 344 -28.48 -17.77 45.08
CA LEU A 344 -29.08 -16.46 44.77
C LEU A 344 -30.30 -16.16 45.65
N LYS A 345 -31.14 -17.17 45.93
CA LYS A 345 -32.30 -17.00 46.83
C LYS A 345 -31.88 -16.70 48.28
N LYS A 346 -30.74 -17.24 48.74
CA LYS A 346 -30.18 -16.90 50.07
C LYS A 346 -29.62 -15.48 50.09
N LEU A 347 -28.83 -15.12 49.09
CA LEU A 347 -28.27 -13.77 48.94
C LEU A 347 -29.33 -12.67 48.77
N ARG A 348 -30.56 -13.01 48.35
CA ARG A 348 -31.69 -12.07 48.25
C ARG A 348 -32.48 -11.92 49.55
N LYS A 349 -32.39 -12.91 50.45
CA LYS A 349 -33.11 -12.90 51.74
C LYS A 349 -32.32 -12.17 52.83
N TRP A 350 -31.00 -12.20 52.70
CA TRP A 350 -30.08 -11.32 53.42
C TRP A 350 -29.99 -10.00 52.68
#